data_AF-A0A2T6IE41-F1
#
_entry.id   AF-A0A2T6IE41-F1
#
_cell.length_a   1.000
_cell.length_b   1.000
_cell.length_c   1.000
_cell.angle_alpha   90.00
_cell.angle_beta   90.00
_cell.angle_gamma   90.00
#
_symmetry.space_group_name_H-M   'P 1'
#
loop_
_entity.id
_entity.type
_entity.pdbx_description
1 polymer ?
#
loop_
_entity_poly.entity_id
_entity_poly.type
_entity_poly.pdbx_seq_one_letter_code
_entity_poly.pdbx_strand_id
1 'polypeptide(L)'
;DSEGTVDDRLQERWRLQLQRGLAIIFAHIGREYDRPTQNLCCSLFLQVLATKMESLLLDKSYTALGGLQLSAQLRRFVQQVSALQHASGSASSPSGVHGSVVSRNPVASPFSVGNREPREFSSSVFQQGVSAFGALAAAAARGATAGGGDGAFLEEEGEGALAKVRIFCDSPTRPKFGRVLELSELLSLGSLDELLDIWGPSSGKFWRLSVEEMKKVLERRVDFTKDEIEAFFHMHQGK
;
A
#
# COMPACT_ATOMS: atom_id res chain seq x y z
N ASP A 1 -19.64 -20.39 -18.17
CA ASP A 1 -18.33 -20.41 -17.47
C ASP A 1 -17.27 -19.43 -17.98
N SER A 2 -17.37 -18.86 -19.19
CA SER A 2 -16.32 -17.95 -19.69
C SER A 2 -16.41 -16.51 -19.15
N GLU A 3 -17.60 -16.04 -18.79
CA GLU A 3 -17.84 -14.63 -18.38
C GLU A 3 -17.23 -14.31 -17.00
N GLY A 4 -17.36 -15.23 -16.02
CA GLY A 4 -16.78 -15.06 -14.68
C GLY A 4 -15.26 -14.94 -14.69
N THR A 5 -14.58 -15.74 -15.52
CA THR A 5 -13.10 -15.69 -15.61
C THR A 5 -12.54 -14.38 -16.18
N VAL A 6 -13.32 -13.66 -16.99
CA VAL A 6 -12.90 -12.38 -17.58
C VAL A 6 -13.02 -11.25 -16.57
N ASP A 7 -14.10 -11.25 -15.77
CA ASP A 7 -14.30 -10.27 -14.69
C ASP A 7 -13.26 -10.45 -13.57
N ASP A 8 -13.01 -11.69 -13.15
CA ASP A 8 -11.94 -11.99 -12.17
C ASP A 8 -10.57 -11.53 -12.68
N ARG A 9 -10.26 -11.78 -13.96
CA ARG A 9 -9.01 -11.32 -14.59
C ARG A 9 -8.92 -9.80 -14.67
N LEU A 10 -10.01 -9.10 -14.99
CA LEU A 10 -10.05 -7.63 -15.03
C LEU A 10 -9.85 -7.01 -13.66
N GLN A 11 -10.43 -7.62 -12.63
CA GLN A 11 -10.34 -7.14 -11.26
C GLN A 11 -8.95 -7.35 -10.64
N GLU A 12 -8.18 -8.34 -11.09
CA GLU A 12 -6.80 -8.51 -10.64
C GLU A 12 -5.82 -7.53 -11.30
N ARG A 13 -6.18 -6.94 -12.45
CA ARG A 13 -5.28 -6.07 -13.21
C ARG A 13 -4.82 -4.86 -12.41
N TRP A 14 -5.72 -4.21 -11.66
CA TRP A 14 -5.32 -3.00 -10.90
C TRP A 14 -4.25 -3.33 -9.86
N ARG A 15 -4.38 -4.48 -9.16
CA ARG A 15 -3.43 -4.95 -8.15
C ARG A 15 -2.08 -5.19 -8.80
N LEU A 16 -2.05 -5.97 -9.88
CA LEU A 16 -0.82 -6.34 -10.58
C LEU A 16 -0.12 -5.12 -11.20
N GLN A 17 -0.90 -4.19 -11.77
CA GLN A 17 -0.38 -2.93 -12.30
C GLN A 17 0.21 -2.05 -11.21
N LEU A 18 -0.47 -1.92 -10.06
CA LEU A 18 0.01 -1.17 -8.92
C LEU A 18 1.30 -1.78 -8.35
N GLN A 19 1.35 -3.11 -8.20
CA GLN A 19 2.53 -3.84 -7.75
C GLN A 19 3.72 -3.63 -8.68
N ARG A 20 3.50 -3.72 -10.00
CA ARG A 20 4.54 -3.46 -10.99
C ARG A 20 5.05 -2.02 -10.94
N GLY A 21 4.14 -1.04 -10.85
CA GLY A 21 4.51 0.37 -10.72
C GLY A 21 5.34 0.64 -9.47
N LEU A 22 4.90 0.09 -8.33
CA LEU A 22 5.62 0.18 -7.06
C LEU A 22 7.00 -0.50 -7.15
N ALA A 23 7.09 -1.66 -7.81
CA ALA A 23 8.34 -2.37 -8.01
C ALA A 23 9.37 -1.55 -8.80
N ILE A 24 8.94 -0.89 -9.87
CA ILE A 24 9.81 -0.03 -10.68
C ILE A 24 10.35 1.14 -9.84
N ILE A 25 9.47 1.83 -9.11
CA ILE A 25 9.85 2.97 -8.26
C ILE A 25 10.83 2.52 -7.17
N PHE A 26 10.52 1.44 -6.46
CA PHE A 26 11.39 0.95 -5.38
C PHE A 26 12.71 0.35 -5.89
N ALA A 27 12.73 -0.26 -7.07
CA ALA A 27 13.96 -0.71 -7.69
C ALA A 27 14.88 0.46 -8.06
N HIS A 28 14.31 1.58 -8.52
CA HIS A 28 15.09 2.80 -8.77
C HIS A 28 15.62 3.39 -7.46
N ILE A 29 14.77 3.50 -6.44
CA ILE A 29 15.18 4.03 -5.12
C ILE A 29 16.29 3.17 -4.49
N GLY A 30 16.18 1.84 -4.60
CA GLY A 30 17.17 0.90 -4.08
C GLY A 30 18.54 0.98 -4.77
N ARG A 31 18.60 1.50 -6.00
CA ARG A 31 19.85 1.66 -6.77
C ARG A 31 20.53 3.01 -6.53
N GLU A 32 19.75 4.09 -6.42
CA GLU A 32 20.28 5.45 -6.41
C GLU A 32 20.56 6.01 -5.00
N TYR A 33 19.87 5.52 -3.97
CA TYR A 33 19.91 6.12 -2.63
C TYR A 33 20.56 5.23 -1.58
N ASP A 34 21.04 5.84 -0.48
CA ASP A 34 21.57 5.16 0.71
C ASP A 34 20.46 4.52 1.56
N ARG A 35 20.81 3.55 2.43
CA ARG A 35 19.82 2.78 3.22
C ARG A 35 18.88 3.65 4.07
N PRO A 36 19.35 4.65 4.85
CA PRO A 36 18.46 5.58 5.56
C PRO A 36 17.45 6.27 4.64
N THR A 37 17.91 6.79 3.49
CA THR A 37 17.04 7.45 2.51
C THR A 37 16.06 6.46 1.87
N GLN A 38 16.50 5.23 1.55
CA GLN A 38 15.62 4.17 1.04
C GLN A 38 14.47 3.88 2.02
N ASN A 39 14.77 3.74 3.32
CA ASN A 39 13.75 3.46 4.33
C ASN A 39 12.76 4.63 4.47
N LEU A 40 13.28 5.87 4.48
CA LEU A 40 12.44 7.07 4.54
C LEU A 40 11.52 7.16 3.32
N CYS A 41 12.07 7.01 2.11
CA CYS A 41 11.29 7.03 0.87
C CYS A 41 10.24 5.92 0.85
N CYS A 42 10.62 4.67 1.14
CA CYS A 42 9.67 3.55 1.22
C CYS A 42 8.55 3.87 2.21
N SER A 43 8.92 4.39 3.39
CA SER A 43 7.96 4.72 4.44
C SER A 43 6.94 5.77 3.98
N LEU A 44 7.40 6.86 3.38
CA LEU A 44 6.55 7.95 2.87
C LEU A 44 5.67 7.50 1.71
N PHE A 45 6.23 6.74 0.75
CA PHE A 45 5.48 6.21 -0.38
C PHE A 45 4.34 5.30 0.07
N LEU A 46 4.60 4.36 0.98
CA LEU A 46 3.56 3.47 1.50
C LEU A 46 2.49 4.22 2.30
N GLN A 47 2.87 5.27 3.03
CA GLN A 47 1.90 6.11 3.75
C GLN A 47 0.97 6.85 2.78
N VAL A 48 1.55 7.52 1.77
CA VAL A 48 0.77 8.24 0.75
C VAL A 48 -0.14 7.27 -0.01
N LEU A 49 0.37 6.09 -0.34
CA LEU A 49 -0.42 5.05 -1.01
C LEU A 49 -1.61 4.62 -0.14
N ALA A 50 -1.40 4.31 1.14
CA ALA A 50 -2.47 3.92 2.05
C ALA A 50 -3.55 5.02 2.16
N THR A 51 -3.15 6.28 2.33
CA THR A 51 -4.10 7.41 2.38
C THR A 51 -4.90 7.57 1.09
N LYS A 52 -4.26 7.39 -0.07
CA LYS A 52 -4.96 7.45 -1.36
C LYS A 52 -5.91 6.27 -1.56
N MET A 53 -5.52 5.07 -1.14
CA MET A 53 -6.42 3.91 -1.17
C MET A 53 -7.64 4.14 -0.29
N GLU A 54 -7.47 4.64 0.94
CA GLU A 54 -8.59 5.02 1.82
C GLU A 54 -9.55 6.02 1.15
N SER A 55 -9.02 7.08 0.52
CA SER A 55 -9.85 8.05 -0.20
C SER A 55 -10.64 7.41 -1.34
N LEU A 56 -10.01 6.52 -2.13
CA LEU A 56 -10.68 5.81 -3.22
C LEU A 56 -11.73 4.80 -2.71
N LEU A 57 -11.49 4.20 -1.55
CA LEU A 57 -12.46 3.31 -0.91
C LEU A 57 -13.73 4.06 -0.49
N LEU A 58 -13.61 5.30 -0.04
CA LEU A 58 -14.73 6.13 0.39
C LEU A 58 -15.45 6.88 -0.74
N ASP A 59 -14.86 6.94 -1.94
CA ASP A 59 -15.44 7.63 -3.09
C ASP A 59 -16.36 6.70 -3.92
N LYS A 60 -16.02 5.41 -4.00
CA LYS A 60 -16.72 4.44 -4.84
C LYS A 60 -17.87 3.75 -4.10
N SER A 61 -18.82 3.22 -4.87
CA SER A 61 -19.85 2.30 -4.40
C SER A 61 -19.45 0.84 -4.66
N TYR A 62 -19.95 -0.07 -3.82
CA TYR A 62 -19.59 -1.49 -3.82
C TYR A 62 -20.84 -2.38 -3.75
N THR A 63 -20.82 -3.47 -4.50
CA THR A 63 -21.70 -4.63 -4.29
C THR A 63 -21.08 -5.56 -3.24
N ALA A 64 -21.87 -6.46 -2.66
CA ALA A 64 -21.38 -7.51 -1.76
C ALA A 64 -20.19 -8.29 -2.35
N LEU A 65 -20.33 -8.76 -3.59
CA LEU A 65 -19.28 -9.51 -4.28
C LEU A 65 -18.04 -8.64 -4.54
N GLY A 66 -18.24 -7.40 -4.99
CA GLY A 66 -17.15 -6.46 -5.26
C GLY A 66 -16.36 -6.10 -4.00
N GLY A 67 -17.03 -5.96 -2.86
CA GLY A 67 -16.41 -5.75 -1.56
C GLY A 67 -15.57 -6.94 -1.10
N LEU A 68 -16.08 -8.16 -1.27
CA LEU A 68 -15.35 -9.40 -0.96
C LEU A 68 -14.09 -9.56 -1.83
N GLN A 69 -14.23 -9.36 -3.14
CA GLN A 69 -13.12 -9.43 -4.10
C GLN A 69 -12.05 -8.37 -3.78
N LEU A 70 -12.46 -7.11 -3.59
CA LEU A 70 -11.58 -6.02 -3.18
C LEU A 70 -10.79 -6.39 -1.91
N SER A 71 -11.48 -6.92 -0.90
CA SER A 71 -10.88 -7.29 0.38
C SER A 71 -9.82 -8.39 0.21
N ALA A 72 -10.10 -9.40 -0.61
CA ALA A 72 -9.12 -10.45 -0.93
C ALA A 72 -7.89 -9.88 -1.66
N GLN A 73 -8.11 -9.03 -2.67
CA GLN A 73 -7.02 -8.42 -3.45
C GLN A 73 -6.17 -7.46 -2.60
N LEU A 74 -6.79 -6.67 -1.73
CA LEU A 74 -6.10 -5.77 -0.81
C LEU A 74 -5.24 -6.55 0.20
N ARG A 75 -5.77 -7.64 0.79
CA ARG A 75 -5.00 -8.49 1.71
C ARG A 75 -3.78 -9.09 1.01
N ARG A 76 -3.93 -9.63 -0.21
CA ARG A 76 -2.80 -10.14 -1.02
C ARG A 76 -1.79 -9.03 -1.32
N PHE A 77 -2.24 -7.85 -1.68
CA PHE A 77 -1.38 -6.69 -1.93
C PHE A 77 -0.54 -6.35 -0.69
N VAL A 78 -1.18 -6.18 0.46
CA VAL A 78 -0.50 -5.83 1.73
C VAL A 78 0.46 -6.92 2.17
N GLN A 79 0.14 -8.20 1.96
CA GLN A 79 1.07 -9.31 2.21
C GLN A 79 2.34 -9.19 1.36
N GLN A 80 2.23 -8.89 0.07
CA GLN A 80 3.42 -8.72 -0.79
C GLN A 80 4.25 -7.49 -0.42
N VAL A 81 3.61 -6.38 -0.07
CA VAL A 81 4.33 -5.19 0.44
C VAL A 81 5.03 -5.51 1.76
N SER A 82 4.43 -6.35 2.61
CA SER A 82 5.05 -6.80 3.88
C SER A 82 6.24 -7.74 3.64
N ALA A 83 6.22 -8.54 2.57
CA ALA A 83 7.35 -9.40 2.21
C ALA A 83 8.62 -8.60 1.85
N LEU A 84 8.49 -7.38 1.31
CA LEU A 84 9.63 -6.48 1.05
C LEU A 84 10.43 -6.18 2.32
N GLN A 85 9.75 -6.11 3.47
CA GLN A 85 10.38 -5.76 4.75
C GLN A 85 11.25 -6.91 5.25
N HIS A 86 10.73 -8.12 5.15
CA HIS A 86 11.46 -9.32 5.57
C HIS A 86 12.67 -9.60 4.66
N ALA A 87 12.57 -9.26 3.37
CA ALA A 87 13.70 -9.34 2.45
C ALA A 87 14.82 -8.35 2.79
N SER A 88 14.50 -7.18 3.36
CA SER A 88 15.50 -6.22 3.85
C SER A 88 16.25 -6.70 5.11
N GLY A 89 15.61 -7.54 5.93
CA GLY A 89 16.16 -8.02 7.21
C GLY A 89 17.13 -9.19 7.11
N SER A 90 17.16 -9.93 5.99
CA SER A 90 18.03 -11.11 5.82
C SER A 90 19.43 -10.77 5.31
N ALA A 91 19.82 -9.50 5.26
CA ALA A 91 21.14 -9.06 4.82
C ALA A 91 22.16 -8.95 5.98
N SER A 92 22.10 -9.86 6.96
CA SER A 92 23.11 -9.97 8.03
C SER A 92 23.79 -11.35 8.04
N SER A 93 25.11 -11.29 7.80
CA SER A 93 26.18 -12.25 8.13
C SER A 93 26.51 -13.38 7.15
N PRO A 94 27.65 -13.28 6.42
CA PRO A 94 28.61 -14.36 6.35
C PRO A 94 29.53 -14.30 7.58
N SER A 95 29.58 -15.39 8.32
CA SER A 95 30.53 -15.63 9.41
C SER A 95 31.97 -15.40 8.95
N GLY A 96 32.72 -14.56 9.67
CA GLY A 96 34.14 -14.31 9.45
C GLY A 96 34.81 -13.89 10.76
N VAL A 97 35.83 -14.65 11.14
CA VAL A 97 36.43 -14.74 12.48
C VAL A 97 37.59 -13.73 12.64
N HIS A 98 37.85 -13.32 13.89
CA HIS A 98 39.06 -12.68 14.47
C HIS A 98 39.26 -11.16 14.37
N GLY A 99 39.52 -10.55 15.54
CA GLY A 99 40.40 -9.36 15.65
C GLY A 99 39.93 -8.27 16.63
N SER A 100 40.09 -8.50 17.93
CA SER A 100 39.95 -7.49 18.99
C SER A 100 41.17 -6.55 19.01
N VAL A 101 40.99 -5.22 18.92
CA VAL A 101 41.92 -4.23 19.52
C VAL A 101 41.16 -2.96 19.95
N VAL A 102 41.42 -2.61 21.20
CA VAL A 102 41.05 -1.45 22.03
C VAL A 102 41.60 -0.11 21.52
N SER A 103 40.86 1.00 21.71
CA SER A 103 41.25 2.19 22.52
C SER A 103 40.83 3.57 21.97
N ARG A 104 40.26 4.36 22.90
CA ARG A 104 40.41 5.82 23.14
C ARG A 104 39.68 6.86 22.26
N ASN A 105 38.76 7.54 22.95
CA ASN A 105 38.34 8.93 22.76
C ASN A 105 39.54 9.90 22.92
N PRO A 106 39.52 11.12 22.32
CA PRO A 106 39.11 12.28 23.11
C PRO A 106 38.33 13.39 22.36
N VAL A 107 37.82 14.31 23.18
CA VAL A 107 37.00 15.51 22.93
C VAL A 107 37.70 16.60 22.08
N ALA A 108 36.93 17.37 21.28
CA ALA A 108 36.96 18.84 21.18
C ALA A 108 36.22 19.36 19.92
N SER A 109 35.27 20.27 20.10
CA SER A 109 34.79 21.22 19.07
C SER A 109 35.75 22.42 18.97
N PRO A 110 35.76 23.18 17.86
CA PRO A 110 35.07 24.46 17.92
C PRO A 110 34.38 24.91 16.61
N PHE A 111 33.54 25.94 16.78
CA PHE A 111 32.78 26.70 15.80
C PHE A 111 33.52 27.10 14.50
N SER A 112 32.80 27.09 13.39
CA SER A 112 32.97 28.06 12.31
C SER A 112 31.61 28.45 11.73
N VAL A 113 31.28 29.72 11.93
CA VAL A 113 30.14 30.44 11.35
C VAL A 113 30.49 30.78 9.91
N GLY A 114 29.71 30.28 8.95
CA GLY A 114 29.78 30.65 7.54
C GLY A 114 28.39 31.00 7.03
N ASN A 115 28.15 32.30 6.82
CA ASN A 115 26.94 32.85 6.20
C ASN A 115 26.53 32.10 4.93
N ARG A 116 25.26 31.69 4.84
CA ARG A 116 24.59 31.43 3.56
C ARG A 116 23.15 31.93 3.62
N GLU A 117 22.88 32.89 2.75
CA GLU A 117 21.58 33.52 2.52
C GLU A 117 20.48 32.53 2.13
N PRO A 118 19.20 32.88 2.38
CA PRO A 118 18.06 32.01 2.10
C PRO A 118 17.79 31.95 0.58
N ARG A 119 17.87 30.76 -0.01
CA ARG A 119 17.33 30.54 -1.36
C ARG A 119 15.84 30.25 -1.26
N GLU A 120 15.06 31.15 -1.83
CA GLU A 120 13.62 31.06 -2.03
C GLU A 120 13.27 29.77 -2.80
N PHE A 121 12.36 28.99 -2.21
CA PHE A 121 11.82 27.78 -2.83
C PHE A 121 10.73 28.20 -3.83
N SER A 122 11.05 28.12 -5.12
CA SER A 122 10.11 28.42 -6.20
C SER A 122 9.08 27.28 -6.36
N SER A 123 7.80 27.63 -6.33
CA SER A 123 6.64 26.75 -6.24
C SER A 123 6.17 26.14 -7.58
N SER A 124 7.06 25.91 -8.54
CA SER A 124 6.68 25.47 -9.90
C SER A 124 6.78 23.96 -10.17
N VAL A 125 7.23 23.14 -9.22
CA VAL A 125 7.44 21.68 -9.45
C VAL A 125 6.14 20.85 -9.30
N PHE A 126 5.08 21.40 -8.70
CA PHE A 126 3.87 20.62 -8.39
C PHE A 126 2.90 20.43 -9.58
N GLN A 127 3.14 21.08 -10.72
CA GLN A 127 2.22 21.04 -11.86
C GLN A 127 2.55 19.99 -12.94
N GLN A 128 3.68 19.28 -12.80
CA GLN A 128 4.13 18.25 -13.75
C GLN A 128 3.69 16.81 -13.39
N GLY A 129 2.95 16.64 -12.28
CA GLY A 129 2.54 15.33 -11.77
C GLY A 129 1.36 14.67 -12.49
N VAL A 130 0.58 15.41 -13.29
CA VAL A 130 -0.65 14.89 -13.91
C VAL A 130 -0.35 14.15 -15.24
N SER A 131 0.83 14.35 -15.83
CA SER A 131 1.23 13.72 -17.11
C SER A 131 2.12 12.47 -16.95
N ALA A 132 2.72 12.26 -15.78
CA ALA A 132 3.69 11.17 -15.57
C ALA A 132 3.05 9.78 -15.43
N PHE A 133 1.81 9.70 -14.92
CA PHE A 133 1.09 8.42 -14.82
C PHE A 133 0.58 7.92 -16.18
N GLY A 134 0.16 8.84 -17.06
CA GLY A 134 -0.22 8.50 -18.44
C GLY A 134 0.97 8.09 -19.31
N ALA A 135 2.12 8.75 -19.14
CA ALA A 135 3.34 8.43 -19.88
C ALA A 135 3.93 7.05 -19.52
N LEU A 136 3.85 6.63 -18.25
CA LEU A 136 4.30 5.30 -17.83
C LEU A 136 3.42 4.17 -18.39
N ALA A 137 2.10 4.38 -18.44
CA ALA A 137 1.17 3.44 -19.09
C ALA A 137 1.40 3.37 -20.62
N ALA A 138 1.70 4.49 -21.26
CA ALA A 138 2.04 4.54 -22.69
C ALA A 138 3.40 3.88 -23.01
N ALA A 139 4.39 4.00 -22.12
CA ALA A 139 5.68 3.31 -22.27
C ALA A 139 5.55 1.79 -22.12
N ALA A 140 4.66 1.32 -21.23
CA ALA A 140 4.32 -0.10 -21.12
C ALA A 140 3.59 -0.63 -22.36
N ALA A 141 2.78 0.20 -23.03
CA ALA A 141 2.09 -0.18 -24.28
C ALA A 141 3.00 -0.10 -25.52
N ARG A 142 3.99 0.79 -25.55
CA ARG A 142 4.92 0.97 -26.67
C ARG A 142 6.07 -0.04 -26.74
N GLY A 143 6.28 -0.84 -25.70
CA GLY A 143 7.17 -2.00 -25.75
C GLY A 143 6.62 -3.17 -26.57
N ALA A 144 5.36 -3.12 -27.04
CA ALA A 144 4.68 -4.21 -27.73
C ALA A 144 4.76 -4.16 -29.28
N THR A 145 5.53 -3.25 -29.86
CA THR A 145 5.62 -3.11 -31.33
C THR A 145 7.06 -3.11 -31.84
N ALA A 146 7.79 -4.19 -31.61
CA ALA A 146 8.95 -4.56 -32.42
C ALA A 146 9.32 -6.03 -32.17
N GLY A 147 9.07 -6.90 -33.16
CA GLY A 147 9.55 -8.28 -33.17
C GLY A 147 8.41 -9.31 -33.12
N GLY A 148 8.11 -9.92 -34.27
CA GLY A 148 7.23 -11.08 -34.36
C GLY A 148 7.89 -12.35 -33.83
N GLY A 149 7.07 -13.28 -33.35
CA GLY A 149 7.45 -14.62 -32.92
C GLY A 149 6.95 -14.95 -31.51
N ASP A 150 6.11 -15.97 -31.42
CA ASP A 150 5.58 -16.63 -30.21
C ASP A 150 4.67 -15.83 -29.26
N GLY A 151 3.36 -16.03 -29.47
CA GLY A 151 2.29 -15.65 -28.56
C GLY A 151 2.22 -16.53 -27.31
N ALA A 152 3.28 -16.51 -26.50
CA ALA A 152 3.32 -17.21 -25.22
C ALA A 152 4.31 -16.59 -24.24
N PHE A 153 4.21 -15.30 -23.88
CA PHE A 153 4.90 -14.78 -22.69
C PHE A 153 4.28 -13.44 -22.25
N LEU A 154 4.20 -13.21 -20.93
CA LEU A 154 3.78 -11.99 -20.21
C LEU A 154 2.36 -11.90 -19.62
N GLU A 155 1.69 -13.01 -19.33
CA GLU A 155 0.55 -12.99 -18.36
C GLU A 155 0.97 -13.33 -16.92
N GLU A 156 2.24 -13.68 -16.68
CA GLU A 156 2.75 -14.15 -15.37
C GLU A 156 3.75 -13.18 -14.70
N GLU A 157 3.86 -11.93 -15.15
CA GLU A 157 4.91 -11.01 -14.67
C GLU A 157 4.55 -10.19 -13.40
N GLY A 158 3.28 -10.16 -12.99
CA GLY A 158 2.83 -9.25 -11.92
C GLY A 158 3.01 -9.78 -10.49
N GLU A 159 2.68 -11.05 -10.26
CA GLU A 159 2.50 -11.62 -8.90
C GLU A 159 3.82 -11.76 -8.11
N GLY A 160 4.97 -11.55 -8.75
CA GLY A 160 6.28 -11.55 -8.12
C GLY A 160 7.11 -10.29 -8.36
N ALA A 161 6.53 -9.22 -8.92
CA ALA A 161 7.30 -8.02 -9.29
C ALA A 161 8.00 -7.39 -8.08
N LEU A 162 7.29 -7.29 -6.95
CA LEU A 162 7.83 -6.77 -5.69
C LEU A 162 8.90 -7.70 -5.08
N ALA A 163 8.77 -9.03 -5.21
CA ALA A 163 9.73 -9.97 -4.65
C ALA A 163 11.14 -9.85 -5.26
N LYS A 164 11.25 -9.32 -6.49
CA LYS A 164 12.53 -9.09 -7.17
C LYS A 164 13.22 -7.79 -6.73
N VAL A 165 12.52 -6.91 -6.01
CA VAL A 165 13.03 -5.58 -5.64
C VAL A 165 14.00 -5.69 -4.47
N ARG A 166 15.19 -5.11 -4.63
CA ARG A 166 16.17 -4.96 -3.54
C ARG A 166 16.13 -3.53 -3.02
N ILE A 167 15.42 -3.31 -1.93
CA ILE A 167 15.35 -2.03 -1.21
C ILE A 167 15.41 -2.31 0.29
N PHE A 168 15.96 -1.38 1.07
CA PHE A 168 15.86 -1.40 2.52
C PHE A 168 14.57 -0.70 2.98
N CYS A 169 13.60 -1.46 3.50
CA CYS A 169 12.31 -0.94 3.97
C CYS A 169 11.88 -1.60 5.29
N ASP A 170 12.30 -1.02 6.41
CA ASP A 170 12.10 -1.54 7.76
C ASP A 170 10.85 -0.95 8.47
N SER A 171 10.19 0.03 7.85
CA SER A 171 9.03 0.72 8.44
C SER A 171 7.76 -0.14 8.39
N PRO A 172 7.19 -0.61 9.51
CA PRO A 172 6.16 -1.66 9.54
C PRO A 172 4.96 -1.32 8.63
N THR A 173 4.61 -2.25 7.72
CA THR A 173 3.54 -2.06 6.73
C THR A 173 2.16 -2.07 7.39
N ARG A 174 1.94 -2.99 8.34
CA ARG A 174 0.63 -3.25 8.95
C ARG A 174 -0.03 -2.01 9.59
N PRO A 175 0.66 -1.18 10.39
CA PRO A 175 0.06 0.05 10.93
C PRO A 175 -0.41 1.05 9.88
N LYS A 176 0.26 1.12 8.71
CA LYS A 176 -0.06 2.09 7.65
C LYS A 176 -1.33 1.70 6.90
N PHE A 177 -1.49 0.40 6.63
CA PHE A 177 -2.65 -0.13 5.92
C PHE A 177 -3.79 -0.56 6.86
N GLY A 178 -3.61 -0.43 8.18
CA GLY A 178 -4.60 -0.90 9.16
C GLY A 178 -6.01 -0.33 8.92
N ARG A 179 -6.12 0.99 8.73
CA ARG A 179 -7.41 1.62 8.36
C ARG A 179 -7.96 1.08 7.05
N VAL A 180 -7.14 1.03 5.99
CA VAL A 180 -7.55 0.51 4.67
C VAL A 180 -8.08 -0.93 4.75
N LEU A 181 -7.44 -1.79 5.56
CA LEU A 181 -7.88 -3.16 5.78
C LEU A 181 -9.21 -3.22 6.55
N GLU A 182 -9.38 -2.41 7.60
CA GLU A 182 -10.65 -2.31 8.34
C GLU A 182 -11.79 -1.81 7.44
N LEU A 183 -11.54 -0.81 6.59
CA LEU A 183 -12.50 -0.35 5.57
C LEU A 183 -12.90 -1.49 4.63
N SER A 184 -11.91 -2.23 4.11
CA SER A 184 -12.19 -3.35 3.20
C SER A 184 -12.95 -4.51 3.86
N GLU A 185 -12.80 -4.68 5.16
CA GLU A 185 -13.50 -5.72 5.92
C GLU A 185 -14.98 -5.36 6.07
N LEU A 186 -15.29 -4.11 6.41
CA LEU A 186 -16.66 -3.60 6.44
C LEU A 186 -17.34 -3.69 5.06
N LEU A 187 -16.62 -3.35 3.99
CA LEU A 187 -17.13 -3.46 2.64
C LEU A 187 -17.36 -4.91 2.21
N SER A 188 -16.71 -5.90 2.84
CA SER A 188 -16.84 -7.33 2.50
C SER A 188 -17.96 -8.08 3.24
N LEU A 189 -18.69 -7.42 4.14
CA LEU A 189 -19.74 -8.07 4.94
C LEU A 189 -20.87 -8.61 4.07
N GLY A 190 -21.34 -9.83 4.34
CA GLY A 190 -22.53 -10.40 3.71
C GLY A 190 -23.81 -9.68 4.15
N SER A 191 -23.91 -9.34 5.43
CA SER A 191 -25.03 -8.63 6.04
C SER A 191 -24.56 -7.72 7.19
N LEU A 192 -25.45 -6.84 7.69
CA LEU A 192 -25.15 -6.02 8.86
C LEU A 192 -25.02 -6.85 10.14
N ASP A 193 -25.71 -8.00 10.25
CA ASP A 193 -25.62 -8.86 11.43
C ASP A 193 -24.22 -9.45 11.62
N GLU A 194 -23.50 -9.78 10.53
CA GLU A 194 -22.10 -10.24 10.58
C GLU A 194 -21.16 -9.21 11.23
N LEU A 195 -21.53 -7.93 11.22
CA LEU A 195 -20.76 -6.90 11.90
C LEU A 195 -20.69 -7.18 13.41
N LEU A 196 -21.74 -7.74 14.03
CA LEU A 196 -21.78 -8.03 15.47
C LEU A 196 -20.74 -9.06 15.91
N ASP A 197 -20.30 -9.94 15.02
CA ASP A 197 -19.26 -10.93 15.32
C ASP A 197 -17.87 -10.26 15.43
N ILE A 198 -17.68 -9.17 14.69
CA ILE A 198 -16.39 -8.46 14.58
C ILE A 198 -16.39 -7.08 15.26
N TRP A 199 -17.53 -6.65 15.81
CA TRP A 199 -17.73 -5.33 16.43
C TRP A 199 -18.41 -5.47 17.80
N GLY A 200 -17.92 -4.70 18.77
CA GLY A 200 -18.41 -4.69 20.15
C GLY A 200 -17.40 -5.23 21.16
N PRO A 201 -17.72 -5.16 22.46
CA PRO A 201 -16.80 -5.52 23.55
C PRO A 201 -16.30 -6.97 23.47
N SER A 202 -17.14 -7.87 22.95
CA SER A 202 -16.88 -9.31 22.86
C SER A 202 -15.94 -9.69 21.72
N SER A 203 -15.72 -8.82 20.74
CA SER A 203 -14.90 -9.14 19.56
C SER A 203 -13.40 -9.17 19.87
N GLY A 204 -12.95 -8.45 20.91
CA GLY A 204 -11.52 -8.29 21.22
C GLY A 204 -10.72 -7.52 20.16
N LYS A 205 -11.35 -7.14 19.04
CA LYS A 205 -10.79 -6.33 17.96
C LYS A 205 -10.96 -4.85 18.27
N PHE A 206 -9.84 -4.15 18.41
CA PHE A 206 -9.82 -2.69 18.48
C PHE A 206 -9.85 -2.10 17.06
N TRP A 207 -10.96 -1.46 16.73
CA TRP A 207 -11.13 -0.72 15.50
C TRP A 207 -10.42 0.64 15.57
N ARG A 208 -9.76 1.03 14.49
CA ARG A 208 -9.19 2.37 14.30
C ARG A 208 -10.21 3.35 13.73
N LEU A 209 -11.29 2.84 13.18
CA LEU A 209 -12.40 3.62 12.65
C LEU A 209 -13.34 4.05 13.79
N SER A 210 -13.79 5.30 13.78
CA SER A 210 -14.90 5.72 14.63
C SER A 210 -16.22 5.13 14.14
N VAL A 211 -17.28 5.14 14.97
CA VAL A 211 -18.58 4.62 14.54
C VAL A 211 -19.16 5.44 13.39
N GLU A 212 -18.93 6.74 13.37
CA GLU A 212 -19.33 7.63 12.28
C GLU A 212 -18.58 7.29 10.99
N GLU A 213 -17.30 6.93 11.07
CA GLU A 213 -16.53 6.45 9.93
C GLU A 213 -17.06 5.10 9.45
N MET A 214 -17.37 4.16 10.34
CA MET A 214 -17.97 2.88 9.98
C MET A 214 -19.29 3.05 9.23
N LYS A 215 -20.18 3.93 9.72
CA LYS A 215 -21.44 4.28 9.04
C LYS A 215 -21.20 4.76 7.61
N LYS A 216 -20.29 5.73 7.42
CA LYS A 216 -19.95 6.28 6.08
C LYS A 216 -19.43 5.21 5.11
N VAL A 217 -18.74 4.21 5.63
CA VAL A 217 -18.18 3.10 4.84
C VAL A 217 -19.28 2.13 4.44
N LEU A 218 -20.15 1.77 5.36
CA LEU A 218 -21.30 0.91 5.08
C LEU A 218 -22.26 1.56 4.09
N GLU A 219 -22.43 2.89 4.13
CA GLU A 219 -23.19 3.64 3.12
C GLU A 219 -22.62 3.54 1.70
N ARG A 220 -21.38 3.05 1.52
CA ARG A 220 -20.83 2.79 0.18
C ARG A 220 -21.36 1.49 -0.42
N ARG A 221 -21.97 0.61 0.38
CA ARG A 221 -22.57 -0.62 -0.11
C ARG A 221 -23.93 -0.33 -0.72
N VAL A 222 -24.13 -0.78 -1.95
CA VAL A 222 -25.40 -0.59 -2.67
C VAL A 222 -26.53 -1.43 -2.08
N ASP A 223 -26.18 -2.47 -1.31
CA ASP A 223 -27.12 -3.41 -0.70
C ASP A 223 -27.69 -2.90 0.64
N PHE A 224 -27.10 -1.84 1.22
CA PHE A 224 -27.49 -1.31 2.53
C PHE A 224 -28.10 0.08 2.39
N THR A 225 -29.26 0.28 3.02
CA THR A 225 -29.86 1.61 3.10
C THR A 225 -29.34 2.38 4.32
N LYS A 226 -29.35 3.70 4.22
CA LYS A 226 -28.91 4.57 5.32
C LYS A 226 -29.74 4.35 6.59
N ASP A 227 -31.05 4.15 6.45
CA ASP A 227 -31.97 3.97 7.58
C ASP A 227 -31.69 2.65 8.31
N GLU A 228 -31.42 1.56 7.58
CA GLU A 228 -31.03 0.26 8.16
C GLU A 228 -29.72 0.37 8.96
N ILE A 229 -28.73 1.08 8.41
CA ILE A 229 -27.45 1.31 9.08
C ILE A 229 -27.67 2.13 10.36
N GLU A 230 -28.44 3.21 10.29
CA GLU A 230 -28.74 4.05 11.47
C GLU A 230 -29.49 3.26 12.55
N ALA A 231 -30.51 2.49 12.17
CA ALA A 231 -31.26 1.64 13.09
C ALA A 231 -30.37 0.57 13.76
N PHE A 232 -29.48 -0.07 12.99
CA PHE A 232 -28.54 -1.05 13.50
C PHE A 232 -27.64 -0.45 14.59
N PHE A 233 -26.96 0.66 14.29
CA PHE A 233 -26.07 1.27 15.28
C PHE A 233 -26.84 1.83 16.48
N HIS A 234 -28.05 2.37 16.31
CA HIS A 234 -28.86 2.83 17.44
C HIS A 234 -29.25 1.66 18.38
N MET A 235 -29.54 0.49 17.83
CA MET A 235 -29.93 -0.69 18.61
C MET A 235 -28.77 -1.36 19.36
N HIS A 236 -27.54 -1.17 18.87
CA HIS A 236 -26.34 -1.83 19.39
C HIS A 236 -25.28 -0.89 20.00
N GLN A 237 -25.37 0.43 19.81
CA GLN A 237 -24.56 1.42 20.54
C GLN A 237 -25.08 1.54 21.98
N GLY A 238 -24.74 0.56 22.83
CA GLY A 238 -25.09 0.57 24.25
C GLY A 238 -25.20 -0.78 24.93
N LYS A 239 -24.83 -1.88 24.25
CA LYS A 239 -24.76 -3.23 24.83
C LYS A 239 -23.32 -3.71 24.93
#